data_AF-A0A1B7UXR2-F1
#
_entry.id   AF-A0A1B7UXR2-F1
#
_cell.length_a   1.000
_cell.length_b   1.000
_cell.length_c   1.000
_cell.angle_alpha   90.00
_cell.angle_beta   90.00
_cell.angle_gamma   90.00
#
_symmetry.space_group_name_H-M   'P 1'
#
loop_
_entity.id
_entity.type
_entity.pdbx_description
1 polymer ?
#
loop_
_entity_poly.entity_id
_entity_poly.type
_entity_poly.pdbx_seq_one_letter_code
_entity_poly.pdbx_strand_id
1 'polypeptide(L)'
;MNSPQQVDIKSEIMTMPSWLRRPLGKASEISTVQRIIKQRQIHTICEEGRCPNRGECYAQKTATFLLMGPTCTRACAFCQVDKGHAPMALDEQEPQKVAESVQLLGLRYVVLTSVARDDLADGGAGHFVKTMETIRHLNPETQIEVLTSDFWGSGGAAVQRHSLAMIIQAQPACFNHNVETVRRLTPTVRRGAKYDRSLAVLATVKELNHQIPTKSGVMVGHGETIEELIETMADLRSVKCDRLTIGQYMRPSLEHLPVQKYWTPAEFTELGNIAKDMGFNHVRSGPLVRSSYHAGEE
;
A
#
# COMPACT_ATOMS: atom_id res chain seq x y z
N MET A 1 -1.97 -9.19 -34.79
CA MET A 1 -2.66 -8.18 -33.98
C MET A 1 -3.61 -8.90 -33.04
N ASN A 2 -3.14 -9.31 -31.85
CA ASN A 2 -3.99 -9.98 -30.88
C ASN A 2 -4.76 -8.90 -30.12
N SER A 3 -6.07 -8.84 -30.37
CA SER A 3 -6.99 -8.04 -29.59
C SER A 3 -6.83 -8.42 -28.10
N PRO A 4 -6.72 -7.46 -27.16
CA PRO A 4 -6.66 -7.80 -25.75
C PRO A 4 -7.94 -8.56 -25.39
N GLN A 5 -7.81 -9.80 -24.91
CA GLN A 5 -8.93 -10.58 -24.41
C GLN A 5 -9.73 -9.72 -23.43
N GLN A 6 -10.95 -9.40 -23.81
CA GLN A 6 -11.87 -8.59 -23.03
C GLN A 6 -12.19 -9.40 -21.77
N VAL A 7 -11.69 -8.94 -20.62
CA VAL A 7 -11.94 -9.60 -19.34
C VAL A 7 -13.43 -9.46 -19.06
N ASP A 8 -14.16 -10.58 -19.09
CA ASP A 8 -15.60 -10.63 -18.79
C ASP A 8 -15.82 -10.47 -17.29
N ILE A 9 -15.98 -9.21 -16.87
CA ILE A 9 -16.22 -8.84 -15.47
C ILE A 9 -17.73 -8.86 -15.24
N LYS A 10 -18.23 -9.82 -14.47
CA LYS A 10 -19.65 -9.87 -14.11
C LYS A 10 -20.02 -8.63 -13.29
N SER A 11 -21.10 -7.96 -13.70
CA SER A 11 -21.56 -6.67 -13.17
C SER A 11 -22.49 -6.77 -11.95
N GLU A 12 -22.80 -7.99 -11.49
CA GLU A 12 -23.73 -8.20 -10.38
C GLU A 12 -23.16 -7.72 -9.04
N ILE A 13 -23.98 -6.99 -8.27
CA ILE A 13 -23.62 -6.55 -6.92
C ILE A 13 -23.70 -7.75 -5.98
N MET A 14 -22.54 -8.34 -5.66
CA MET A 14 -22.45 -9.42 -4.69
C MET A 14 -22.67 -8.90 -3.26
N THR A 15 -23.57 -9.55 -2.53
CA THR A 15 -23.83 -9.23 -1.12
C THR A 15 -22.59 -9.53 -0.28
N MET A 16 -22.14 -8.55 0.51
CA MET A 16 -20.98 -8.71 1.39
C MET A 16 -21.26 -9.77 2.49
N PRO A 17 -20.45 -10.83 2.56
CA PRO A 17 -20.56 -11.86 3.59
C PRO A 17 -20.42 -11.34 5.01
N SER A 18 -20.95 -12.11 5.97
CA SER A 18 -20.94 -11.75 7.39
C SER A 18 -19.53 -11.64 7.98
N TRP A 19 -18.58 -12.49 7.55
CA TRP A 19 -17.20 -12.49 8.08
C TRP A 19 -16.38 -11.26 7.69
N LEU A 20 -16.86 -10.42 6.76
CA LEU A 20 -16.25 -9.14 6.41
C LEU A 20 -16.82 -7.97 7.23
N ARG A 21 -17.88 -8.20 8.01
CA ARG A 21 -18.50 -7.18 8.86
C ARG A 21 -17.85 -7.22 10.24
N ARG A 22 -16.89 -6.33 10.49
CA ARG A 22 -16.24 -6.18 11.80
C ARG A 22 -16.52 -4.79 12.38
N PRO A 23 -16.79 -4.66 13.70
CA PRO A 23 -16.91 -3.35 14.34
C PRO A 23 -15.57 -2.61 14.28
N LEU A 24 -15.62 -1.28 14.13
CA LEU A 24 -14.45 -0.41 13.97
C LEU A 24 -13.60 -0.25 15.25
N GLY A 25 -13.99 -0.86 16.37
CA GLY A 25 -13.34 -0.70 17.67
C GLY A 25 -13.92 0.46 18.49
N LYS A 26 -13.15 0.97 19.46
CA LYS A 26 -13.59 2.04 20.37
C LYS A 26 -13.61 3.40 19.65
N ALA A 27 -14.77 4.05 19.65
CA ALA A 27 -14.94 5.35 18.99
C ALA A 27 -14.01 6.46 19.52
N SER A 28 -13.63 6.41 20.80
CA SER A 28 -12.81 7.43 21.47
C SER A 28 -11.34 7.47 20.98
N GLU A 29 -10.77 6.31 20.63
CA GLU A 29 -9.40 6.23 20.13
C GLU A 29 -9.33 6.74 18.69
N ILE A 30 -10.33 6.40 17.88
CA ILE A 30 -10.46 6.88 16.50
C ILE A 30 -10.66 8.39 16.45
N SER A 31 -11.54 8.93 17.31
CA SER A 31 -11.85 10.37 17.29
C SER A 31 -10.66 11.24 17.66
N THR A 32 -9.77 10.76 18.53
CA THR A 32 -8.53 11.47 18.90
C THR A 32 -7.59 11.59 17.70
N VAL A 33 -7.36 10.49 16.99
CA VAL A 33 -6.51 10.46 15.78
C VAL A 33 -7.11 11.34 14.69
N GLN A 34 -8.41 11.20 14.42
CA GLN A 34 -9.13 12.02 13.44
C GLN A 34 -9.02 13.52 13.74
N ARG A 35 -9.15 13.91 15.01
CA ARG A 35 -9.02 15.31 15.44
C ARG A 35 -7.62 15.86 15.14
N ILE A 36 -6.57 15.11 15.46
CA ILE A 36 -5.18 15.54 15.21
C ILE A 36 -4.91 15.67 13.71
N ILE A 37 -5.30 14.67 12.92
CA ILE A 37 -5.16 14.66 11.46
C ILE A 37 -5.85 15.90 10.86
N LYS A 38 -7.11 16.16 11.27
CA LYS A 38 -7.88 17.32 10.80
C LYS A 38 -7.26 18.66 11.23
N GLN A 39 -6.83 18.78 12.49
CA GLN A 39 -6.24 20.01 13.03
C GLN A 39 -4.92 20.37 12.32
N ARG A 40 -4.14 19.37 11.93
CA ARG A 40 -2.84 19.55 11.28
C ARG A 40 -2.92 19.59 9.76
N GLN A 41 -4.11 19.36 9.19
CA GLN A 41 -4.34 19.35 7.73
C GLN A 41 -3.42 18.37 7.00
N ILE A 42 -3.30 17.16 7.55
CA ILE A 42 -2.57 16.04 6.93
C ILE A 42 -3.53 14.89 6.64
N HIS A 43 -3.07 13.87 5.93
CA HIS A 43 -3.91 12.76 5.49
C HIS A 43 -3.37 11.40 5.95
N THR A 44 -4.28 10.45 6.14
CA THR A 44 -3.93 9.05 6.39
C THR A 44 -4.76 8.15 5.48
N ILE A 45 -4.16 7.10 4.93
CA ILE A 45 -4.92 6.11 4.16
C ILE A 45 -5.93 5.35 5.04
N CYS A 46 -5.70 5.35 6.36
CA CYS A 46 -6.60 4.79 7.36
C CYS A 46 -7.98 5.47 7.29
N GLU A 47 -8.01 6.80 7.18
CA GLU A 47 -9.23 7.59 7.10
C GLU A 47 -9.76 7.67 5.66
N GLU A 48 -8.90 8.03 4.70
CA GLU A 48 -9.30 8.18 3.29
C GLU A 48 -9.84 6.87 2.70
N GLY A 49 -9.17 5.75 3.01
CA GLY A 49 -9.57 4.39 2.61
C GLY A 49 -10.63 3.75 3.50
N ARG A 50 -11.22 4.52 4.43
CA ARG A 50 -12.19 4.07 5.45
C ARG A 50 -11.83 2.70 6.06
N CYS A 51 -10.58 2.51 6.44
CA CYS A 51 -10.04 1.21 6.80
C CYS A 51 -10.80 0.57 7.99
N PRO A 52 -11.21 -0.72 7.90
CA PRO A 52 -11.88 -1.41 8.99
C PRO A 52 -10.95 -1.70 10.19
N ASN A 53 -9.63 -1.63 10.00
CA ASN A 53 -8.64 -1.98 11.03
C ASN A 53 -8.17 -0.79 11.87
N ARG A 54 -8.67 0.42 11.61
CA ARG A 54 -8.11 1.65 12.18
C ARG A 54 -8.08 1.66 13.72
N GLY A 55 -9.14 1.19 14.38
CA GLY A 55 -9.19 1.14 15.84
C GLY A 55 -8.10 0.23 16.42
N GLU A 56 -7.89 -0.93 15.79
CA GLU A 56 -6.85 -1.87 16.18
C GLU A 56 -5.44 -1.29 15.93
N CYS A 57 -5.17 -0.76 14.73
CA CYS A 57 -3.87 -0.16 14.42
C CYS A 57 -3.53 1.02 15.34
N TYR A 58 -4.50 1.91 15.60
CA TYR A 58 -4.28 3.07 16.47
C TYR A 58 -4.01 2.65 17.92
N ALA A 59 -4.71 1.62 18.43
CA ALA A 59 -4.44 1.05 19.75
C ALA A 59 -3.03 0.47 19.84
N GLN A 60 -2.52 -0.11 18.75
CA GLN A 60 -1.14 -0.63 18.65
C GLN A 60 -0.08 0.44 18.45
N LYS A 61 -0.46 1.72 18.37
CA LYS A 61 0.43 2.86 18.10
C LYS A 61 1.04 2.82 16.70
N THR A 62 0.22 2.46 15.71
CA THR A 62 0.57 2.45 14.28
C THR A 62 -0.44 3.23 13.46
N ALA A 63 0.05 4.05 12.53
CA ALA A 63 -0.77 4.74 11.53
C ALA A 63 -0.05 4.78 10.18
N THR A 64 -0.83 4.97 9.11
CA THR A 64 -0.31 5.10 7.75
C THR A 64 -0.65 6.46 7.18
N PHE A 65 0.35 7.33 7.06
CA PHE A 65 0.18 8.68 6.51
C PHE A 65 0.19 8.65 4.99
N LEU A 66 -0.72 9.42 4.38
CA LEU A 66 -0.81 9.63 2.93
C LEU A 66 -0.17 10.97 2.60
N LEU A 67 1.07 10.93 2.13
CA LEU A 67 1.83 12.09 1.72
C LEU A 67 1.38 12.61 0.35
N MET A 68 1.56 13.91 0.13
CA MET A 68 1.34 14.61 -1.13
C MET A 68 -0.10 14.50 -1.66
N GLY A 69 -1.03 14.12 -0.79
CA GLY A 69 -2.45 13.91 -1.08
C GLY A 69 -3.31 15.15 -0.73
N PRO A 70 -4.63 14.97 -0.58
CA PRO A 70 -5.37 13.70 -0.59
C PRO A 70 -5.68 13.15 -1.98
N THR A 71 -5.44 13.90 -3.04
CA THR A 71 -5.94 13.57 -4.39
C THR A 71 -4.85 13.00 -5.29
N CYS A 72 -5.15 11.95 -6.04
CA CYS A 72 -4.23 11.33 -7.00
C CYS A 72 -4.68 11.57 -8.45
N THR A 73 -3.73 11.82 -9.36
CA THR A 73 -3.98 11.95 -10.80
C THR A 73 -4.04 10.59 -11.51
N ARG A 74 -3.48 9.54 -10.91
CA ARG A 74 -3.72 8.15 -11.35
C ARG A 74 -5.11 7.71 -10.88
N ALA A 75 -5.78 6.93 -11.72
CA ALA A 75 -7.12 6.42 -11.45
C ALA A 75 -7.15 4.89 -11.45
N CYS A 76 -6.41 4.27 -10.52
CA CYS A 76 -6.51 2.82 -10.27
C CYS A 76 -7.96 2.45 -9.94
N ALA A 77 -8.46 1.37 -10.53
CA ALA A 77 -9.88 1.07 -10.52
C ALA A 77 -10.38 0.44 -9.20
N PHE A 78 -9.45 0.11 -8.29
CA PHE A 78 -9.72 -0.39 -6.94
C PHE A 78 -9.56 0.69 -5.85
N CYS A 79 -8.85 1.79 -6.15
CA CYS A 79 -8.33 2.70 -5.13
C CYS A 79 -9.38 3.71 -4.69
N GLN A 80 -9.55 3.86 -3.37
CA GLN A 80 -10.52 4.79 -2.78
C GLN A 80 -10.01 6.23 -2.66
N VAL A 81 -8.71 6.47 -2.86
CA VAL A 81 -8.15 7.83 -2.86
C VAL A 81 -8.82 8.66 -3.95
N ASP A 82 -9.19 9.89 -3.61
CA ASP A 82 -9.89 10.79 -4.52
C ASP A 82 -9.08 11.04 -5.80
N LYS A 83 -9.80 11.10 -6.93
CA LYS A 83 -9.22 11.26 -8.27
C LYS A 83 -9.26 12.73 -8.67
N GLY A 84 -8.12 13.28 -9.06
CA GLY A 84 -7.95 14.67 -9.45
C GLY A 84 -7.57 14.81 -10.92
N HIS A 85 -7.98 15.93 -11.52
CA HIS A 85 -7.55 16.27 -12.87
C HIS A 85 -6.08 16.73 -12.94
N ALA A 86 -5.63 17.44 -11.90
CA ALA A 86 -4.28 17.99 -11.80
C ALA A 86 -3.68 17.65 -10.42
N PRO A 87 -2.35 17.53 -10.32
CA PRO A 87 -1.68 17.30 -9.04
C PRO A 87 -1.87 18.50 -8.11
N MET A 88 -1.96 18.24 -6.80
CA MET A 88 -1.98 19.29 -5.80
C MET A 88 -0.57 19.84 -5.56
N ALA A 89 -0.49 21.14 -5.21
CA ALA A 89 0.75 21.74 -4.78
C ALA A 89 1.30 20.99 -3.54
N LEU A 90 2.62 20.80 -3.48
CA LEU A 90 3.25 20.20 -2.31
C LEU A 90 3.17 21.18 -1.14
N ASP A 91 2.77 20.68 0.02
CA ASP A 91 2.92 21.41 1.28
C ASP A 91 4.32 21.18 1.83
N GLU A 92 5.16 22.22 1.81
CA GLU A 92 6.54 22.13 2.31
C GLU A 92 6.64 21.82 3.81
N GLN A 93 5.56 22.06 4.57
CA GLN A 93 5.45 21.78 6.00
C GLN A 93 4.85 20.39 6.29
N GLU A 94 4.36 19.64 5.28
CA GLU A 94 3.81 18.29 5.48
C GLU A 94 4.77 17.37 6.30
N PRO A 95 6.09 17.33 6.02
CA PRO A 95 7.04 16.54 6.82
C PRO A 95 7.02 16.87 8.32
N GLN A 96 6.99 18.16 8.65
CA GLN A 96 6.96 18.65 10.03
C GLN A 96 5.62 18.30 10.71
N LYS A 97 4.52 18.55 10.01
CA LYS A 97 3.16 18.25 10.50
C LYS A 97 2.98 16.76 10.78
N VAL A 98 3.50 15.89 9.91
CA VAL A 98 3.50 14.44 10.10
C VAL A 98 4.33 14.06 11.32
N ALA A 99 5.57 14.53 11.43
CA ALA A 99 6.45 14.17 12.54
C ALA A 99 5.93 14.62 13.92
N GLU A 100 5.31 15.80 14.00
CA GLU A 100 4.66 16.24 15.23
C GLU A 100 3.39 15.43 15.54
N SER A 101 2.68 14.94 14.50
CA SER A 101 1.53 14.05 14.70
C SER A 101 1.96 12.68 15.23
N VAL A 102 3.08 12.15 14.73
CA VAL A 102 3.71 10.93 15.25
C VAL A 102 4.00 11.08 16.74
N GLN A 103 4.58 12.22 17.15
CA GLN A 103 4.89 12.53 18.54
C GLN A 103 3.64 12.61 19.40
N LEU A 104 2.64 13.40 18.99
CA LEU A 104 1.39 13.61 19.74
C LEU A 104 0.60 12.31 19.95
N LEU A 105 0.65 11.40 18.98
CA LEU A 105 -0.05 10.11 19.03
C LEU A 105 0.76 9.03 19.77
N GLY A 106 2.06 9.29 19.98
CA GLY A 106 3.01 8.32 20.55
C GLY A 106 3.14 7.09 19.66
N LEU A 107 3.23 7.27 18.34
CA LEU A 107 3.33 6.15 17.40
C LEU A 107 4.72 5.51 17.47
N ARG A 108 4.76 4.18 17.57
CA ARG A 108 6.00 3.39 17.60
C ARG A 108 6.40 2.88 16.23
N TYR A 109 5.43 2.73 15.34
CA TYR A 109 5.64 2.31 13.96
C TYR A 109 4.79 3.16 13.03
N VAL A 110 5.40 3.70 11.99
CA VAL A 110 4.74 4.56 11.02
C VAL A 110 4.93 3.97 9.64
N VAL A 111 3.84 3.90 8.87
CA VAL A 111 3.92 3.63 7.44
C VAL A 111 3.73 4.95 6.70
N LEU A 112 4.67 5.30 5.84
CA LEU A 112 4.52 6.43 4.92
C LEU A 112 4.11 5.88 3.56
N THR A 113 2.99 6.34 3.02
CA THR A 113 2.59 6.10 1.63
C THR A 113 2.35 7.43 0.94
N SER A 114 2.21 7.45 -0.38
CA SER A 114 1.82 8.66 -1.10
C SER A 114 0.84 8.35 -2.22
N VAL A 115 0.23 9.42 -2.73
CA VAL A 115 -0.30 9.39 -4.10
C VAL A 115 0.85 9.32 -5.11
N ALA A 116 0.58 8.86 -6.34
CA ALA A 116 1.56 8.96 -7.41
C ALA A 116 1.73 10.41 -7.85
N ARG A 117 2.98 10.86 -8.00
CA ARG A 117 3.37 12.22 -8.39
C ARG A 117 4.19 12.21 -9.67
N ASP A 118 3.55 11.79 -10.76
CA ASP A 118 4.16 11.72 -12.09
C ASP A 118 4.58 13.10 -12.64
N ASP A 119 4.14 14.18 -12.00
CA ASP A 119 4.49 15.57 -12.28
C ASP A 119 5.82 16.02 -11.67
N LEU A 120 6.34 15.30 -10.67
CA LEU A 120 7.60 15.63 -10.01
C LEU A 120 8.77 14.88 -10.66
N ALA A 121 9.92 15.54 -10.78
CA ALA A 121 11.11 14.98 -11.43
C ALA A 121 11.66 13.71 -10.73
N ASP A 122 11.47 13.59 -9.42
CA ASP A 122 11.87 12.45 -8.59
C ASP A 122 10.68 11.57 -8.17
N GLY A 123 9.48 11.81 -8.74
CA GLY A 123 8.26 11.12 -8.37
C GLY A 123 7.82 11.31 -6.91
N GLY A 124 8.36 12.32 -6.20
CA GLY A 124 8.08 12.62 -4.79
C GLY A 124 8.99 11.91 -3.79
N ALA A 125 10.04 11.21 -4.24
CA ALA A 125 10.96 10.48 -3.36
C ALA A 125 11.66 11.38 -2.31
N GLY A 126 12.07 12.59 -2.69
CA GLY A 126 12.63 13.56 -1.76
C GLY A 126 11.67 13.96 -0.65
N HIS A 127 10.35 13.96 -0.91
CA HIS A 127 9.34 14.25 0.10
C HIS A 127 9.22 13.12 1.13
N PHE A 128 9.32 11.86 0.69
CA PHE A 128 9.46 10.72 1.61
C PHE A 128 10.69 10.87 2.50
N VAL A 129 11.87 11.11 1.90
CA VAL A 129 13.14 11.25 2.64
C VAL A 129 13.05 12.36 3.69
N LYS A 130 12.60 13.56 3.29
CA LYS A 130 12.42 14.70 4.21
C LYS A 130 11.46 14.37 5.35
N THR A 131 10.41 13.60 5.08
CA THR A 131 9.45 13.16 6.10
C THR A 131 10.08 12.15 7.06
N MET A 132 10.82 11.17 6.55
CA MET A 132 11.51 10.17 7.38
C MET A 132 12.55 10.82 8.30
N GLU A 133 13.37 11.74 7.78
CA GLU A 133 14.38 12.46 8.54
C GLU A 133 13.74 13.32 9.64
N THR A 134 12.70 14.07 9.29
CA THR A 134 11.97 14.91 10.27
C THR A 134 11.30 14.07 11.36
N ILE A 135 10.71 12.90 11.02
CA ILE A 135 10.17 11.97 12.00
C ILE A 135 11.27 11.49 12.95
N ARG A 136 12.42 11.04 12.44
CA ARG A 136 13.51 10.54 13.29
C ARG A 136 14.12 11.61 14.19
N HIS A 137 14.20 12.84 13.71
CA HIS A 137 14.69 13.95 14.51
C HIS A 137 13.80 14.19 15.75
N LEU A 138 12.48 14.15 15.58
CA LEU A 138 11.51 14.39 16.65
C LEU A 138 11.14 13.13 17.46
N ASN A 139 11.27 11.95 16.85
CA ASN A 139 10.80 10.66 17.35
C ASN A 139 11.85 9.55 17.05
N PRO A 140 13.02 9.57 17.71
CA PRO A 140 14.14 8.70 17.35
C PRO A 140 13.86 7.20 17.48
N GLU A 141 12.93 6.82 18.35
CA GLU A 141 12.55 5.40 18.58
C GLU A 141 11.49 4.88 17.60
N THR A 142 10.89 5.75 16.78
CA THR A 142 9.82 5.36 15.85
C THR A 142 10.40 4.69 14.60
N GLN A 143 9.99 3.46 14.34
CA GLN A 143 10.32 2.76 13.10
C GLN A 143 9.45 3.22 11.94
N ILE A 144 10.02 3.24 10.73
CA ILE A 144 9.35 3.76 9.53
C ILE A 144 9.39 2.74 8.39
N GLU A 145 8.23 2.27 7.98
CA GLU A 145 8.03 1.56 6.70
C GLU A 145 7.62 2.56 5.62
N VAL A 146 8.07 2.33 4.39
CA VAL A 146 7.61 3.08 3.21
C VAL A 146 6.78 2.18 2.32
N LEU A 147 5.63 2.67 1.85
CA LEU A 147 4.80 2.05 0.81
C LEU A 147 4.80 2.98 -0.40
N THR A 148 5.54 2.64 -1.44
CA THR A 148 5.83 3.58 -2.52
C THR A 148 5.00 3.32 -3.78
N SER A 149 4.87 4.38 -4.59
CA SER A 149 4.52 4.22 -6.01
C SER A 149 5.63 3.48 -6.78
N ASP A 150 5.44 3.29 -8.08
CA ASP A 150 6.47 2.71 -8.95
C ASP A 150 7.56 3.71 -9.39
N PHE A 151 7.40 5.01 -9.09
CA PHE A 151 8.31 6.09 -9.52
C PHE A 151 8.60 6.13 -11.02
N TRP A 152 7.70 5.60 -11.86
CA TRP A 152 7.99 5.50 -13.29
C TRP A 152 7.93 6.86 -13.99
N GLY A 153 6.85 7.63 -13.79
CA GLY A 153 6.64 8.96 -14.37
C GLY A 153 7.00 9.07 -15.85
N SER A 154 7.44 10.26 -16.27
CA SER A 154 7.99 10.52 -17.61
C SER A 154 9.46 10.07 -17.74
N GLY A 155 10.19 9.95 -16.63
CA GLY A 155 11.63 9.65 -16.61
C GLY A 155 11.99 8.16 -16.72
N GLY A 156 11.01 7.26 -16.61
CA GLY A 156 11.18 5.82 -16.80
C GLY A 156 12.15 5.18 -15.79
N ALA A 157 12.89 4.17 -16.25
CA ALA A 157 13.73 3.34 -15.39
C ALA A 157 14.86 4.12 -14.67
N ALA A 158 15.42 5.16 -15.30
CA ALA A 158 16.50 5.95 -14.71
C ALA A 158 16.01 6.75 -13.50
N VAL A 159 14.86 7.43 -13.64
CA VAL A 159 14.23 8.15 -12.52
C VAL A 159 13.77 7.17 -11.45
N GLN A 160 13.13 6.07 -11.83
CA GLN A 160 12.73 5.03 -10.88
C GLN A 160 13.92 4.58 -10.02
N ARG A 161 15.05 4.20 -10.63
CA ARG A 161 16.23 3.76 -9.88
C ARG A 161 16.79 4.86 -8.97
N HIS A 162 16.81 6.11 -9.43
CA HIS A 162 17.27 7.24 -8.61
C HIS A 162 16.37 7.48 -7.39
N SER A 163 15.06 7.54 -7.59
CA SER A 163 14.05 7.70 -6.54
C SER A 163 14.13 6.58 -5.49
N LEU A 164 14.30 5.33 -5.94
CA LEU A 164 14.48 4.18 -5.05
C LEU A 164 15.78 4.33 -4.24
N ALA A 165 16.89 4.72 -4.86
CA ALA A 165 18.16 4.92 -4.17
C ALA A 165 18.07 5.98 -3.06
N MET A 166 17.36 7.09 -3.29
CA MET A 166 17.14 8.13 -2.29
C MET A 166 16.44 7.58 -1.05
N ILE A 167 15.34 6.85 -1.24
CA ILE A 167 14.56 6.29 -0.12
C ILE A 167 15.36 5.19 0.61
N ILE A 168 16.09 4.35 -0.13
CA ILE A 168 16.95 3.30 0.43
C ILE A 168 18.07 3.90 1.28
N GLN A 169 18.67 5.01 0.86
CA GLN A 169 19.69 5.72 1.63
C GLN A 169 19.12 6.26 2.96
N ALA A 170 17.82 6.59 2.99
CA ALA A 170 17.11 6.91 4.22
C ALA A 170 16.76 5.67 5.07
N GLN A 171 17.22 4.45 4.73
CA GLN A 171 17.16 3.24 5.58
C GLN A 171 15.78 2.96 6.23
N PRO A 172 14.69 2.80 5.46
CA PRO A 172 13.41 2.40 6.04
C PRO A 172 13.52 1.03 6.71
N ALA A 173 12.73 0.81 7.76
CA ALA A 173 12.64 -0.48 8.46
C ALA A 173 12.10 -1.59 7.53
N CYS A 174 11.23 -1.22 6.60
CA CYS A 174 10.75 -2.07 5.52
C CYS A 174 10.44 -1.23 4.29
N PHE A 175 10.76 -1.75 3.11
CA PHE A 175 10.40 -1.15 1.82
C PHE A 175 9.26 -1.95 1.19
N ASN A 176 8.09 -1.33 1.08
CA ASN A 176 6.87 -1.94 0.58
C ASN A 176 6.51 -1.38 -0.80
N HIS A 177 6.24 -2.26 -1.75
CA HIS A 177 5.63 -1.91 -3.03
C HIS A 177 4.68 -3.03 -3.46
N ASN A 178 3.39 -2.72 -3.56
CA ASN A 178 2.37 -3.70 -3.89
C ASN A 178 2.29 -3.95 -5.40
N VAL A 179 2.23 -5.23 -5.78
CA VAL A 179 1.81 -5.66 -7.12
C VAL A 179 0.28 -5.59 -7.31
N GLU A 180 -0.46 -5.60 -6.20
CA GLU A 180 -1.92 -5.47 -6.04
C GLU A 180 -2.77 -6.60 -6.61
N THR A 181 -2.41 -7.15 -7.77
CA THR A 181 -3.15 -8.22 -8.44
C THR A 181 -2.21 -9.03 -9.33
N VAL A 182 -2.75 -10.07 -9.97
CA VAL A 182 -2.02 -10.94 -10.88
C VAL A 182 -1.70 -10.25 -12.22
N ARG A 183 -0.74 -10.80 -12.96
CA ARG A 183 -0.24 -10.25 -14.24
C ARG A 183 -1.35 -9.93 -15.23
N ARG A 184 -2.29 -10.86 -15.46
CA ARG A 184 -3.43 -10.71 -16.39
C ARG A 184 -4.34 -9.54 -16.03
N LEU A 185 -4.62 -9.33 -14.74
CA LEU A 185 -5.57 -8.31 -14.27
C LEU A 185 -4.94 -6.93 -14.06
N THR A 186 -3.61 -6.84 -14.04
CA THR A 186 -2.90 -5.58 -13.81
C THR A 186 -3.37 -4.42 -14.71
N PRO A 187 -3.52 -4.57 -16.04
CA PRO A 187 -3.96 -3.47 -16.90
C PRO A 187 -5.37 -2.95 -16.57
N THR A 188 -6.23 -3.82 -16.03
CA THR A 188 -7.61 -3.49 -15.67
C THR A 188 -7.71 -2.88 -14.28
N VAL A 189 -6.96 -3.43 -13.32
CA VAL A 189 -6.99 -3.02 -11.91
C VAL A 189 -6.17 -1.75 -11.68
N ARG A 190 -5.00 -1.63 -12.31
CA ARG A 190 -4.00 -0.59 -12.04
C ARG A 190 -3.79 0.28 -13.26
N ARG A 191 -4.16 1.56 -13.16
CA ARG A 191 -3.93 2.54 -14.23
C ARG A 191 -2.55 3.18 -14.08
N GLY A 192 -1.73 3.10 -15.12
CA GLY A 192 -0.37 3.67 -15.15
C GLY A 192 0.73 2.73 -14.65
N ALA A 193 0.40 1.72 -13.85
CA ALA A 193 1.37 0.71 -13.40
C ALA A 193 1.46 -0.48 -14.38
N LYS A 194 2.59 -1.19 -14.34
CA LYS A 194 2.79 -2.48 -15.04
C LYS A 194 3.31 -3.51 -14.05
N TYR A 195 2.97 -4.77 -14.29
CA TYR A 195 3.33 -5.87 -13.40
C TYR A 195 4.85 -6.02 -13.27
N ASP A 196 5.55 -6.15 -14.41
CA ASP A 196 7.02 -6.28 -14.41
C ASP A 196 7.75 -5.05 -13.87
N ARG A 197 7.18 -3.85 -14.06
CA ARG A 197 7.73 -2.62 -13.45
C ARG A 197 7.64 -2.65 -11.92
N SER A 198 6.58 -3.25 -11.38
CA SER A 198 6.39 -3.38 -9.94
C SER A 198 7.35 -4.42 -9.35
N LEU A 199 7.59 -5.52 -10.06
CA LEU A 199 8.62 -6.49 -9.68
C LEU A 199 10.03 -5.88 -9.74
N ALA A 200 10.31 -5.07 -10.76
CA ALA A 200 11.58 -4.38 -10.91
C ALA A 200 11.89 -3.41 -9.76
N VAL A 201 10.87 -2.78 -9.16
CA VAL A 201 11.03 -1.96 -7.94
C VAL A 201 11.62 -2.80 -6.81
N LEU A 202 11.00 -3.94 -6.51
CA LEU A 202 11.42 -4.82 -5.42
C LEU A 202 12.81 -5.42 -5.69
N ALA A 203 13.08 -5.82 -6.94
CA ALA A 203 14.39 -6.30 -7.37
C ALA A 203 15.47 -5.22 -7.18
N THR A 204 15.20 -3.99 -7.62
CA THR A 204 16.13 -2.85 -7.50
C THR A 204 16.44 -2.53 -6.04
N VAL A 205 15.46 -2.63 -5.13
CA VAL A 205 15.72 -2.45 -3.70
C VAL A 205 16.74 -3.48 -3.21
N LYS A 206 16.57 -4.76 -3.58
CA LYS A 206 17.48 -5.83 -3.20
C LYS A 206 18.86 -5.73 -3.84
N GLU A 207 18.96 -5.18 -5.06
CA GLU A 207 20.24 -4.87 -5.71
C GLU A 207 21.00 -3.76 -4.99
N LEU A 208 20.31 -2.67 -4.62
CA LEU A 208 20.92 -1.50 -3.99
C LEU A 208 21.25 -1.75 -2.51
N ASN A 209 20.37 -2.44 -1.79
CA ASN A 209 20.62 -2.85 -0.42
C ASN A 209 19.82 -4.12 -0.06
N HIS A 210 20.48 -5.27 -0.12
CA HIS A 210 19.87 -6.57 0.19
C HIS A 210 19.39 -6.71 1.64
N GLN A 211 19.91 -5.90 2.57
CA GLN A 211 19.58 -5.96 3.99
C GLN A 211 18.22 -5.33 4.32
N ILE A 212 17.70 -4.43 3.47
CA ILE A 212 16.38 -3.83 3.69
C ILE A 212 15.32 -4.89 3.41
N PRO A 213 14.43 -5.18 4.37
CA PRO A 213 13.29 -6.06 4.13
C PRO A 213 12.38 -5.48 3.05
N THR A 214 12.00 -6.28 2.07
CA THR A 214 11.02 -5.90 1.06
C THR A 214 9.67 -6.57 1.29
N LYS A 215 8.60 -5.83 1.02
CA LYS A 215 7.22 -6.27 1.21
C LYS A 215 6.39 -6.00 -0.04
N SER A 216 5.42 -6.88 -0.29
CA SER A 216 4.40 -6.65 -1.29
C SER A 216 3.02 -7.11 -0.80
N GLY A 217 2.00 -6.82 -1.59
CA GLY A 217 0.62 -7.10 -1.28
C GLY A 217 -0.19 -7.45 -2.51
N VAL A 218 -1.13 -8.36 -2.33
CA VAL A 218 -2.12 -8.77 -3.32
C VAL A 218 -3.52 -8.64 -2.73
N MET A 219 -4.42 -8.01 -3.48
CA MET A 219 -5.84 -7.99 -3.19
C MET A 219 -6.56 -9.05 -4.02
N VAL A 220 -7.18 -10.00 -3.33
CA VAL A 220 -7.96 -11.08 -3.95
C VAL A 220 -9.44 -10.69 -4.07
N GLY A 221 -10.10 -11.19 -5.10
CA GLY A 221 -11.50 -10.91 -5.44
C GLY A 221 -11.68 -10.08 -6.71
N HIS A 222 -10.63 -9.87 -7.50
CA HIS A 222 -10.68 -9.18 -8.79
C HIS A 222 -10.98 -10.12 -9.98
N GLY A 223 -10.99 -11.44 -9.74
CA GLY A 223 -11.23 -12.47 -10.77
C GLY A 223 -9.98 -13.29 -11.11
N GLU A 224 -8.97 -13.23 -10.24
CA GLU A 224 -7.79 -14.08 -10.27
C GLU A 224 -8.11 -15.53 -9.85
N THR A 225 -7.35 -16.48 -10.39
CA THR A 225 -7.40 -17.89 -9.95
C THR A 225 -6.32 -18.19 -8.92
N ILE A 226 -6.40 -19.37 -8.27
CA ILE A 226 -5.38 -19.82 -7.32
C ILE A 226 -4.03 -19.99 -8.04
N GLU A 227 -4.03 -20.53 -9.24
CA GLU A 227 -2.81 -20.76 -10.04
C GLU A 227 -2.10 -19.44 -10.36
N GLU A 228 -2.84 -18.40 -10.73
CA GLU A 228 -2.28 -17.08 -10.99
C GLU A 228 -1.74 -16.40 -9.72
N LEU A 229 -2.36 -16.68 -8.56
CA LEU A 229 -1.85 -16.24 -7.26
C LEU A 229 -0.55 -16.95 -6.90
N ILE A 230 -0.45 -18.25 -7.15
CA ILE A 230 0.78 -19.04 -6.96
C ILE A 230 1.89 -18.54 -7.90
N GLU A 231 1.58 -18.29 -9.17
CA GLU A 231 2.53 -17.67 -10.12
C GLU A 231 2.98 -16.30 -9.59
N THR A 232 2.07 -15.47 -9.10
CA THR A 232 2.41 -14.15 -8.54
C THR A 232 3.29 -14.26 -7.30
N MET A 233 3.04 -15.23 -6.44
CA MET A 233 3.90 -15.52 -5.29
C MET A 233 5.29 -15.96 -5.75
N ALA A 234 5.39 -16.81 -6.79
CA ALA A 234 6.66 -17.26 -7.35
C ALA A 234 7.45 -16.09 -7.97
N ASP A 235 6.77 -15.23 -8.72
CA ASP A 235 7.35 -14.02 -9.31
C ASP A 235 7.90 -13.07 -8.23
N LEU A 236 7.15 -12.85 -7.15
CA LEU A 236 7.61 -12.06 -5.99
C LEU A 236 8.83 -12.70 -5.31
N ARG A 237 8.87 -14.02 -5.16
CA ARG A 237 10.03 -14.73 -4.61
C ARG A 237 11.24 -14.67 -5.54
N SER A 238 11.03 -14.67 -6.86
CA SER A 238 12.11 -14.55 -7.85
C SER A 238 12.90 -13.24 -7.72
N VAL A 239 12.23 -12.16 -7.29
CA VAL A 239 12.83 -10.86 -6.97
C VAL A 239 13.18 -10.70 -5.49
N LYS A 240 13.20 -11.80 -4.73
CA LYS A 240 13.56 -11.87 -3.31
C LYS A 240 12.68 -10.99 -2.41
N CYS A 241 11.37 -10.91 -2.68
CA CYS A 241 10.42 -10.21 -1.81
C CYS A 241 10.22 -10.95 -0.48
N ASP A 242 10.58 -10.36 0.66
CA ASP A 242 10.63 -11.08 1.95
C ASP A 242 9.26 -11.29 2.60
N ARG A 243 8.37 -10.30 2.48
CA ARG A 243 7.10 -10.23 3.20
C ARG A 243 5.91 -10.14 2.24
N LEU A 244 4.82 -10.81 2.57
CA LEU A 244 3.60 -10.82 1.74
C LEU A 244 2.34 -10.54 2.56
N THR A 245 1.48 -9.69 2.01
CA THR A 245 0.12 -9.50 2.49
C THR A 245 -0.90 -9.96 1.45
N ILE A 246 -1.93 -10.69 1.89
CA ILE A 246 -3.03 -11.15 1.04
C ILE A 246 -4.33 -10.73 1.71
N GLY A 247 -5.07 -9.81 1.08
CA GLY A 247 -6.29 -9.22 1.62
C GLY A 247 -7.46 -9.26 0.64
N GLN A 248 -8.70 -9.18 1.14
CA GLN A 248 -9.87 -9.10 0.27
C GLN A 248 -9.96 -7.70 -0.38
N TYR A 249 -10.19 -7.67 -1.68
CA TYR A 249 -10.65 -6.47 -2.36
C TYR A 249 -12.04 -6.09 -1.87
N MET A 250 -12.13 -4.90 -1.28
CA MET A 250 -13.38 -4.29 -0.82
C MET A 250 -13.73 -3.13 -1.72
N ARG A 251 -14.79 -3.28 -2.52
CA ARG A 251 -15.24 -2.27 -3.48
C ARG A 251 -15.60 -0.95 -2.78
N PRO A 252 -14.89 0.16 -3.04
CA PRO A 252 -15.15 1.44 -2.36
C PRO A 252 -16.49 2.10 -2.74
N SER A 253 -16.86 2.03 -4.02
CA SER A 253 -18.12 2.57 -4.55
C SER A 253 -18.55 1.83 -5.83
N LEU A 254 -19.75 2.11 -6.34
CA LEU A 254 -20.26 1.53 -7.58
C LEU A 254 -19.46 1.93 -8.83
N GLU A 255 -18.63 2.97 -8.76
CA GLU A 255 -17.73 3.38 -9.86
C GLU A 255 -16.44 2.55 -9.93
N HIS A 256 -16.14 1.79 -8.87
CA HIS A 256 -14.97 0.92 -8.79
C HIS A 256 -15.28 -0.45 -9.35
N LEU A 257 -14.23 -1.24 -9.62
CA LEU A 257 -14.39 -2.61 -10.13
C LEU A 257 -15.33 -3.43 -9.23
N PRO A 258 -16.25 -4.21 -9.80
CA PRO A 258 -17.08 -5.12 -9.01
C PRO A 258 -16.22 -6.25 -8.42
N VAL A 259 -16.57 -6.67 -7.21
CA VAL A 259 -15.98 -7.86 -6.59
C VAL A 259 -16.41 -9.08 -7.40
N GLN A 260 -15.46 -9.91 -7.85
CA GLN A 260 -15.72 -11.14 -8.59
C GLN A 260 -15.85 -12.35 -7.66
N LYS A 261 -15.18 -12.31 -6.51
CA LYS A 261 -15.22 -13.37 -5.48
C LYS A 261 -14.94 -12.77 -4.10
N TYR A 262 -15.74 -13.17 -3.11
CA TYR A 262 -15.37 -13.03 -1.71
C TYR A 262 -14.69 -14.31 -1.24
N TRP A 263 -13.39 -14.23 -1.03
CA TRP A 263 -12.61 -15.35 -0.55
C TRP A 263 -12.93 -15.63 0.92
N THR A 264 -13.04 -16.92 1.25
CA THR A 264 -13.38 -17.39 2.59
C THR A 264 -12.15 -17.35 3.51
N PRO A 265 -12.34 -17.26 4.85
CA PRO A 265 -11.22 -17.33 5.79
C PRO A 265 -10.35 -18.60 5.65
N ALA A 266 -10.97 -19.73 5.26
CA ALA A 266 -10.25 -20.98 5.01
C ALA A 266 -9.32 -20.87 3.79
N GLU A 267 -9.79 -20.29 2.68
CA GLU A 267 -8.95 -20.08 1.50
C GLU A 267 -7.81 -19.07 1.77
N PHE A 268 -8.05 -18.03 2.57
CA PHE A 268 -6.95 -17.16 3.03
C PHE A 268 -5.92 -17.92 3.86
N THR A 269 -6.35 -18.85 4.70
CA THR A 269 -5.45 -19.70 5.49
C THR A 269 -4.59 -20.57 4.58
N GLU A 270 -5.20 -21.18 3.56
CA GLU A 270 -4.50 -21.98 2.54
C GLU A 270 -3.48 -21.15 1.76
N LEU A 271 -3.88 -20.01 1.19
CA LEU A 271 -2.97 -19.10 0.49
C LEU A 271 -1.81 -18.63 1.39
N GLY A 272 -2.10 -18.39 2.68
CA GLY A 272 -1.09 -18.01 3.65
C GLY A 272 -0.07 -19.12 3.93
N ASN A 273 -0.50 -20.38 3.94
CA ASN A 273 0.39 -21.53 4.10
C ASN A 273 1.24 -21.74 2.86
N ILE A 274 0.65 -21.67 1.65
CA ILE A 274 1.38 -21.75 0.39
C ILE A 274 2.50 -20.70 0.33
N ALA A 275 2.19 -19.44 0.68
CA ALA A 275 3.20 -18.38 0.73
C ALA A 275 4.35 -18.73 1.71
N LYS A 276 4.05 -19.23 2.90
CA LYS A 276 5.09 -19.63 3.87
C LYS A 276 5.97 -20.75 3.31
N ASP A 277 5.37 -21.76 2.69
CA ASP A 277 6.08 -22.89 2.09
C ASP A 277 6.98 -22.45 0.92
N MET A 278 6.61 -21.37 0.23
CA MET A 278 7.45 -20.72 -0.81
C MET A 278 8.58 -19.83 -0.24
N GLY A 279 8.68 -19.73 1.09
CA GLY A 279 9.80 -19.06 1.77
C GLY A 279 9.63 -17.55 1.96
N PHE A 280 8.39 -17.04 2.05
CA PHE A 280 8.16 -15.70 2.62
C PHE A 280 8.35 -15.74 4.14
N ASN A 281 9.19 -14.85 4.67
CA ASN A 281 9.53 -14.85 6.10
C ASN A 281 8.42 -14.26 6.98
N HIS A 282 7.60 -13.38 6.39
CA HIS A 282 6.43 -12.82 7.07
C HIS A 282 5.22 -12.84 6.13
N VAL A 283 4.14 -13.49 6.55
CA VAL A 283 2.89 -13.59 5.78
C VAL A 283 1.71 -13.18 6.65
N ARG A 284 0.92 -12.22 6.15
CA ARG A 284 -0.42 -11.93 6.67
C ARG A 284 -1.43 -12.20 5.57
N SER A 285 -2.30 -13.17 5.80
CA SER A 285 -3.33 -13.57 4.84
C SER A 285 -4.67 -13.63 5.54
N GLY A 286 -5.62 -12.81 5.11
CA GLY A 286 -6.93 -12.77 5.74
C GLY A 286 -7.88 -11.73 5.13
N PRO A 287 -9.20 -11.86 5.34
CA PRO A 287 -10.18 -11.03 4.65
C PRO A 287 -9.99 -9.52 4.87
N LEU A 288 -9.63 -9.10 6.08
CA LEU A 288 -9.45 -7.68 6.41
C LEU A 288 -7.98 -7.23 6.37
N VAL A 289 -7.03 -8.09 5.98
CA VAL A 289 -5.61 -7.73 5.91
C VAL A 289 -5.40 -6.60 4.89
N ARG A 290 -4.53 -5.67 5.24
CA ARG A 290 -4.04 -4.57 4.39
C ARG A 290 -2.52 -4.55 4.46
N SER A 291 -1.84 -3.91 3.51
CA SER A 291 -0.38 -3.87 3.46
C SER A 291 0.27 -3.34 4.76
N SER A 292 -0.40 -2.40 5.45
CA SER A 292 0.07 -1.82 6.71
C SER A 292 -0.52 -2.46 7.98
N TYR A 293 -1.36 -3.49 7.85
CA TYR A 293 -1.95 -4.17 9.01
C TYR A 293 -0.89 -5.02 9.72
N HIS A 294 -0.71 -4.78 11.03
CA HIS A 294 0.31 -5.40 11.89
C HIS A 294 1.77 -5.21 11.44
N ALA A 295 2.07 -4.22 10.59
CA ALA A 295 3.43 -3.99 10.07
C ALA A 295 4.50 -3.77 11.17
N GLY A 296 4.10 -3.24 12.34
CA GLY A 296 5.01 -3.02 13.48
C GLY A 296 5.26 -4.24 14.37
N GLU A 297 4.62 -5.37 14.09
CA GLU A 297 4.85 -6.66 14.78
C GLU A 297 5.81 -7.58 13.99
N GLU A 298 6.33 -7.12 12.85
CA GLU A 298 7.04 -7.92 11.84
C GLU A 298 8.55 -7.66 11.73
#